data_AF-A0A1M5M9B6-F1
#
_entry.id   AF-A0A1M5M9B6-F1
#
_cell.length_a   1.000
_cell.length_b   1.000
_cell.length_c   1.000
_cell.angle_alpha   90.00
_cell.angle_beta   90.00
_cell.angle_gamma   90.00
#
_symmetry.space_group_name_H-M   'P 1'
#
loop_
_entity.id
_entity.type
_entity.pdbx_description
1 polymer ?
#
loop_
_entity_poly.entity_id
_entity_poly.type
_entity_poly.pdbx_seq_one_letter_code
_entity_poly.pdbx_strand_id
1 'polypeptide(L)'
;MTALSIHRPQHAAAPRPAAATPQLGQALMEGMVALMALLSLWVGLSWLARLQDMALQAAHASRYAAFAFTRNPQADTEGDVRRHYFSGPAHQWSDRRGQRLLGDGLAEVALRYDSGAALAAQAQAGGAAPYAQSLRQGWRIEDTGILAGHVAVAPWPGLPPGPAASPSAGLNYFDSQRLVLRRHTAILAGAGHAPDDAAAQQLLAGSALAWGKSADASYALGAQVAAAMVRVDAAWNRSAPVFDWLAPWAGRVPDPHLHSEIETEAP
;
A
#
# COMPACT_ATOMS: atom_id res chain seq x y z
N MET A 1 78.22 24.14 -73.05
CA MET A 1 77.51 23.84 -74.31
C MET A 1 76.26 23.05 -73.97
N THR A 2 75.13 23.71 -74.20
CA THR A 2 73.73 23.27 -74.34
C THR A 2 73.38 21.81 -74.03
N ALA A 3 72.51 21.60 -73.04
CA ALA A 3 71.63 20.43 -72.98
C ALA A 3 70.22 20.88 -72.58
N LEU A 4 69.31 20.73 -73.55
CA LEU A 4 67.91 21.09 -73.61
C LEU A 4 67.12 20.34 -72.51
N SER A 5 66.54 21.06 -71.54
CA SER A 5 65.69 20.47 -70.51
C SER A 5 64.24 20.45 -70.99
N ILE A 6 63.76 19.26 -71.38
CA ILE A 6 62.41 19.02 -71.89
C ILE A 6 61.43 18.96 -70.72
N HIS A 7 60.53 19.93 -70.65
CA HIS A 7 59.46 20.03 -69.65
C HIS A 7 58.36 19.00 -69.98
N ARG A 8 58.18 18.00 -69.11
CA ARG A 8 57.16 16.96 -69.24
C ARG A 8 55.89 17.40 -68.49
N PRO A 9 54.69 17.36 -69.09
CA PRO A 9 53.46 17.81 -68.44
C PRO A 9 53.06 16.86 -67.29
N GLN A 10 52.72 17.44 -66.14
CA GLN A 10 52.13 16.74 -65.00
C GLN A 10 50.70 16.30 -65.37
N HIS A 11 50.51 15.01 -65.59
CA HIS A 11 49.17 14.41 -65.62
C HIS A 11 48.61 14.40 -64.20
N ALA A 12 47.52 15.13 -63.99
CA ALA A 12 46.72 15.08 -62.77
C ALA A 12 46.24 13.64 -62.52
N ALA A 13 46.65 13.07 -61.40
CA ALA A 13 46.20 11.76 -60.95
C ALA A 13 44.71 11.84 -60.53
N ALA A 14 43.87 11.04 -61.16
CA ALA A 14 42.48 10.87 -60.75
C ALA A 14 42.38 10.36 -59.29
N PRO A 15 41.38 10.80 -58.51
CA PRO A 15 41.18 10.30 -57.15
C PRO A 15 40.88 8.80 -57.19
N ARG A 16 41.68 8.01 -56.44
CA ARG A 16 41.41 6.59 -56.23
C ARG A 16 40.02 6.43 -55.58
N PRO A 17 39.15 5.54 -56.07
CA PRO A 17 37.94 5.19 -55.33
C PRO A 17 38.35 4.65 -53.96
N ALA A 18 37.82 5.25 -52.90
CA ALA A 18 37.98 4.73 -51.55
C ALA A 18 37.50 3.27 -51.56
N ALA A 19 38.36 2.36 -51.13
CA ALA A 19 38.03 0.96 -51.01
C ALA A 19 36.82 0.84 -50.06
N ALA A 20 35.64 0.54 -50.61
CA ALA A 20 34.49 0.16 -49.82
C ALA A 20 34.86 -1.13 -49.09
N THR A 21 35.02 -1.06 -47.78
CA THR A 21 35.19 -2.24 -46.94
C THR A 21 33.98 -3.14 -47.14
N PRO A 22 34.16 -4.41 -47.52
CA PRO A 22 33.04 -5.30 -47.77
C PRO A 22 32.28 -5.56 -46.47
N GLN A 23 31.09 -4.99 -46.37
CA GLN A 23 30.12 -5.08 -45.26
C GLN A 23 29.39 -6.45 -45.23
N LEU A 24 30.09 -7.52 -45.59
CA LEU A 24 29.50 -8.86 -45.80
C LEU A 24 29.70 -9.71 -44.54
N GLY A 25 28.88 -9.45 -43.51
CA GLY A 25 28.76 -10.32 -42.33
C GLY A 25 28.60 -9.58 -40.99
N GLN A 26 29.05 -8.32 -40.92
CA GLN A 26 28.97 -7.54 -39.67
C GLN A 26 27.52 -7.20 -39.30
N ALA A 27 26.68 -6.80 -40.27
CA ALA A 27 25.27 -6.49 -40.01
C ALA A 27 24.48 -7.70 -39.49
N LEU A 28 24.83 -8.92 -39.93
CA LEU A 28 24.22 -10.16 -39.45
C LEU A 28 24.59 -10.40 -37.97
N MET A 29 25.87 -10.24 -37.63
CA MET A 29 26.35 -10.39 -36.26
C MET A 29 25.76 -9.34 -35.33
N GLU A 30 25.73 -8.07 -35.75
CA GLU A 30 25.12 -6.97 -35.00
C GLU A 30 23.61 -7.21 -34.80
N GLY A 31 22.90 -7.66 -35.84
CA GLY A 31 21.50 -8.03 -35.75
C GLY A 31 21.25 -9.18 -34.77
N MET A 32 22.10 -10.21 -34.77
CA MET A 32 22.00 -11.33 -33.84
C MET A 32 22.25 -10.90 -32.39
N VAL A 33 23.25 -10.05 -32.15
CA VAL A 33 23.53 -9.49 -30.82
C VAL A 33 22.36 -8.62 -30.34
N ALA A 34 21.83 -7.76 -31.20
CA ALA A 34 20.66 -6.92 -30.87
C ALA A 34 19.42 -7.77 -30.55
N LEU A 35 19.17 -8.84 -31.31
CA LEU A 35 18.06 -9.76 -31.07
C LEU A 35 18.23 -10.50 -29.74
N MET A 36 19.43 -10.99 -29.43
CA MET A 36 19.73 -11.64 -28.14
C MET A 36 19.54 -10.69 -26.97
N ALA A 37 19.95 -9.42 -27.12
CA ALA A 37 19.74 -8.40 -26.09
C ALA A 37 18.24 -8.14 -25.87
N LEU A 38 17.45 -8.04 -26.94
CA LEU A 38 16.01 -7.78 -26.86
C LEU A 38 15.24 -8.96 -26.23
N LEU A 39 15.59 -10.20 -26.58
CA LEU A 39 15.03 -11.40 -25.96
C LEU A 39 15.39 -11.49 -24.47
N SER A 40 16.63 -11.13 -24.11
CA SER A 40 17.07 -11.12 -22.71
C SER A 40 16.30 -10.08 -21.90
N LEU A 41 16.09 -8.89 -22.47
CA LEU A 41 15.29 -7.82 -21.87
C LEU A 41 13.83 -8.28 -21.66
N TRP A 42 13.24 -8.94 -22.66
CA TRP A 42 11.88 -9.46 -22.58
C TRP A 42 11.71 -10.47 -21.43
N VAL A 43 12.66 -11.41 -21.29
CA VAL A 43 12.66 -12.37 -20.17
C VAL A 43 12.81 -11.65 -18.84
N GLY A 44 13.75 -10.70 -18.74
CA GLY A 44 13.96 -9.92 -17.53
C GLY A 44 12.72 -9.11 -17.12
N LEU A 45 12.02 -8.50 -18.08
CA LEU A 45 10.82 -7.73 -17.83
C LEU A 45 9.66 -8.61 -17.36
N SER A 46 9.47 -9.78 -17.97
CA SER A 46 8.46 -10.77 -17.58
C SER A 46 8.73 -11.31 -16.16
N TRP A 47 9.99 -11.60 -15.86
CA TRP A 47 10.42 -12.02 -14.53
C TRP A 47 10.17 -10.95 -13.46
N LEU A 48 10.47 -9.69 -13.78
CA LEU A 48 10.23 -8.56 -12.87
C LEU A 48 8.73 -8.30 -12.65
N ALA A 49 7.92 -8.30 -13.71
CA ALA A 49 6.48 -8.10 -13.62
C ALA A 49 5.82 -9.12 -12.68
N ARG A 50 6.23 -10.38 -12.75
CA ARG A 50 5.78 -11.44 -11.84
C ARG A 50 6.12 -11.14 -10.37
N LEU A 51 7.33 -10.67 -10.09
CA LEU A 51 7.74 -10.29 -8.73
C LEU A 51 6.97 -9.07 -8.21
N GLN A 52 6.68 -8.11 -9.10
CA GLN A 52 5.87 -6.94 -8.74
C GLN A 52 4.43 -7.34 -8.40
N ASP A 53 3.83 -8.24 -9.16
CA ASP A 53 2.48 -8.75 -8.88
C ASP A 53 2.43 -9.49 -7.54
N MET A 54 3.36 -10.42 -7.28
CA MET A 54 3.49 -11.06 -5.96
C MET A 54 3.67 -10.05 -4.82
N ALA A 55 4.47 -9.01 -5.06
CA ALA A 55 4.72 -7.97 -4.09
C ALA A 55 3.47 -7.11 -3.80
N LEU A 56 2.63 -6.88 -4.82
CA LEU A 56 1.36 -6.19 -4.69
C LEU A 56 0.38 -7.02 -3.87
N GLN A 57 0.26 -8.32 -4.17
CA GLN A 57 -0.58 -9.25 -3.39
C GLN A 57 -0.13 -9.33 -1.93
N ALA A 58 1.18 -9.44 -1.68
CA ALA A 58 1.73 -9.41 -0.33
C ALA A 58 1.45 -8.09 0.41
N ALA A 59 1.39 -6.95 -0.29
CA ALA A 59 1.04 -5.66 0.30
C ALA A 59 -0.45 -5.55 0.64
N HIS A 60 -1.35 -6.08 -0.22
CA HIS A 60 -2.77 -6.16 0.10
C HIS A 60 -3.03 -7.12 1.27
N ALA A 61 -2.39 -8.29 1.24
CA ALA A 61 -2.42 -9.26 2.33
C ALA A 61 -1.92 -8.68 3.65
N SER A 62 -0.83 -7.89 3.66
CA SER A 62 -0.31 -7.29 4.90
C SER A 62 -1.27 -6.26 5.49
N ARG A 63 -1.94 -5.48 4.65
CA ARG A 63 -2.98 -4.53 5.08
C ARG A 63 -4.17 -5.28 5.69
N TYR A 64 -4.70 -6.26 4.97
CA TYR A 64 -5.79 -7.08 5.45
C TYR A 64 -5.44 -7.74 6.78
N ALA A 65 -4.25 -8.34 6.88
CA ALA A 65 -3.82 -9.00 8.10
C ALA A 65 -3.72 -8.04 9.29
N ALA A 66 -3.18 -6.83 9.09
CA ALA A 66 -3.11 -5.82 10.13
C ALA A 66 -4.51 -5.42 10.63
N PHE A 67 -5.45 -5.13 9.72
CA PHE A 67 -6.82 -4.74 10.07
C PHE A 67 -7.65 -5.90 10.66
N ALA A 68 -7.51 -7.11 10.12
CA ALA A 68 -8.21 -8.28 10.61
C ALA A 68 -7.77 -8.61 12.05
N PHE A 69 -6.46 -8.53 12.32
CA PHE A 69 -5.92 -8.77 13.65
C PHE A 69 -6.38 -7.73 14.67
N THR A 70 -6.45 -6.43 14.31
CA THR A 70 -6.98 -5.41 15.25
C THR A 70 -8.47 -5.58 15.53
N ARG A 71 -9.23 -6.16 14.60
CA ARG A 71 -10.65 -6.43 14.77
C ARG A 71 -10.92 -7.71 15.57
N ASN A 72 -10.21 -8.80 15.28
CA ASN A 72 -10.33 -10.08 15.97
C ASN A 72 -8.99 -10.84 15.97
N PRO A 73 -8.19 -10.72 17.04
CA PRO A 73 -6.90 -11.40 17.15
C PRO A 73 -6.98 -12.94 17.16
N GLN A 74 -8.16 -13.51 17.41
CA GLN A 74 -8.37 -14.96 17.48
C GLN A 74 -8.80 -15.59 16.15
N ALA A 75 -9.05 -14.78 15.12
CA ALA A 75 -9.45 -15.28 13.80
C ALA A 75 -8.26 -15.94 13.08
N ASP A 76 -8.53 -16.99 12.28
CA ASP A 76 -7.55 -17.63 11.39
C ASP A 76 -7.21 -16.74 10.18
N THR A 77 -6.50 -15.66 10.47
CA THR A 77 -6.12 -14.65 9.47
C THR A 77 -5.10 -15.21 8.48
N GLU A 78 -4.26 -16.16 8.90
CA GLU A 78 -3.23 -16.77 8.05
C GLU A 78 -3.85 -17.65 6.96
N GLY A 79 -4.83 -18.50 7.32
CA GLY A 79 -5.58 -19.30 6.36
C GLY A 79 -6.35 -18.42 5.37
N ASP A 80 -7.00 -17.37 5.85
CA ASP A 80 -7.74 -16.42 5.01
C ASP A 80 -6.83 -15.66 4.05
N VAL A 81 -5.66 -15.20 4.51
CA VAL A 81 -4.66 -14.53 3.66
C VAL A 81 -4.18 -15.44 2.53
N ARG A 82 -3.81 -16.68 2.86
CA ARG A 82 -3.35 -17.66 1.86
C ARG A 82 -4.42 -17.90 0.80
N ARG A 83 -5.66 -18.13 1.21
CA ARG A 83 -6.78 -18.42 0.31
C ARG A 83 -7.15 -17.22 -0.57
N HIS A 84 -7.25 -16.02 0.00
CA HIS A 84 -7.77 -14.87 -0.76
C HIS A 84 -6.72 -14.18 -1.66
N TYR A 85 -5.45 -14.14 -1.25
CA TYR A 85 -4.43 -13.34 -1.95
C TYR A 85 -3.42 -14.15 -2.75
N PHE A 86 -3.28 -15.45 -2.46
CA PHE A 86 -2.25 -16.30 -3.07
C PHE A 86 -2.82 -17.57 -3.70
N SER A 87 -4.15 -17.72 -3.74
CA SER A 87 -4.82 -18.85 -4.38
C SER A 87 -5.75 -18.37 -5.50
N GLY A 88 -6.00 -19.24 -6.48
CA GLY A 88 -6.88 -18.96 -7.60
C GLY A 88 -6.16 -18.94 -8.96
N PRO A 89 -6.92 -18.82 -10.06
CA PRO A 89 -6.38 -18.90 -11.42
C PRO A 89 -5.47 -17.72 -11.78
N ALA A 90 -5.68 -16.55 -11.18
CA ALA A 90 -4.84 -15.37 -11.41
C ALA A 90 -3.49 -15.42 -10.69
N HIS A 91 -3.32 -16.32 -9.70
CA HIS A 91 -2.15 -16.38 -8.81
C HIS A 91 -1.30 -17.63 -9.05
N GLN A 92 -1.28 -18.11 -10.30
CA GLN A 92 -0.49 -19.27 -10.72
C GLN A 92 0.89 -18.87 -11.22
N TRP A 93 1.67 -18.20 -10.38
CA TRP A 93 3.00 -17.78 -10.78
C TRP A 93 3.91 -18.96 -11.03
N SER A 94 4.45 -19.06 -12.23
CA SER A 94 5.41 -20.08 -12.64
C SER A 94 6.77 -19.47 -12.95
N ASP A 95 7.82 -20.27 -12.82
CA ASP A 95 9.15 -19.95 -13.34
C ASP A 95 9.17 -20.00 -14.89
N ARG A 96 10.34 -19.73 -15.49
CA ARG A 96 10.50 -19.79 -16.96
C ARG A 96 10.34 -21.21 -17.52
N ARG A 97 10.46 -22.24 -16.67
CA ARG A 97 10.33 -23.66 -17.02
C ARG A 97 8.90 -24.17 -16.80
N GLY A 98 7.96 -23.30 -16.40
CA GLY A 98 6.57 -23.64 -16.13
C GLY A 98 6.34 -24.30 -14.75
N GLN A 99 7.34 -24.34 -13.88
CA GLN A 99 7.20 -24.85 -12.52
C GLN A 99 6.55 -23.80 -11.63
N ARG A 100 5.54 -24.18 -10.84
CA ARG A 100 4.88 -23.25 -9.92
C ARG A 100 5.84 -22.80 -8.82
N LEU A 101 5.82 -21.50 -8.52
CA LEU A 101 6.68 -20.89 -7.51
C LEU A 101 6.13 -21.07 -6.09
N LEU A 102 4.81 -21.14 -5.98
CA LEU A 102 4.08 -21.47 -4.76
C LEU A 102 3.33 -22.79 -5.00
N GLY A 103 3.38 -23.71 -4.05
CA GLY A 103 2.65 -24.97 -4.16
C GLY A 103 1.25 -24.88 -3.58
N ASP A 104 0.51 -25.97 -3.67
CA ASP A 104 -0.93 -25.98 -3.40
C ASP A 104 -1.30 -25.69 -1.93
N GLY A 105 -0.40 -26.02 -0.99
CA GLY A 105 -0.59 -25.73 0.43
C GLY A 105 -0.19 -24.32 0.85
N LEU A 106 0.46 -23.53 -0.02
CA LEU A 106 0.92 -22.16 0.24
C LEU A 106 1.75 -22.02 1.54
N ALA A 107 2.49 -23.06 1.93
CA ALA A 107 3.33 -23.08 3.12
C ALA A 107 4.46 -22.03 3.06
N GLU A 108 4.76 -21.55 1.85
CA GLU A 108 5.74 -20.50 1.58
C GLU A 108 5.30 -19.11 2.02
N VAL A 109 3.99 -18.92 2.19
CA VAL A 109 3.40 -17.67 2.64
C VAL A 109 3.34 -17.71 4.15
N ALA A 110 4.19 -16.92 4.80
CA ALA A 110 4.24 -16.79 6.25
C ALA A 110 3.68 -15.44 6.68
N LEU A 111 2.85 -15.47 7.71
CA LEU A 111 2.31 -14.28 8.36
C LEU A 111 2.95 -14.12 9.74
N ARG A 112 3.34 -12.89 10.07
CA ARG A 112 3.87 -12.53 11.40
C ARG A 112 3.28 -11.22 11.84
N TYR A 113 3.05 -11.09 13.14
CA TYR A 113 2.63 -9.85 13.76
C TYR A 113 3.71 -9.35 14.70
N ASP A 114 4.02 -8.07 14.61
CA ASP A 114 4.89 -7.39 15.56
C ASP A 114 4.10 -6.25 16.22
N SER A 115 4.05 -6.24 17.55
CA SER A 115 3.46 -5.16 18.34
C SER A 115 4.57 -4.19 18.78
N GLY A 116 4.52 -2.97 18.27
CA GLY A 116 5.37 -1.86 18.67
C GLY A 116 4.85 -1.11 19.88
N ALA A 117 5.75 -0.36 20.53
CA ALA A 117 5.39 0.50 21.64
C ALA A 117 4.46 1.64 21.20
N ALA A 118 3.67 2.14 22.15
CA ALA A 118 2.90 3.36 21.97
C ALA A 118 3.83 4.55 21.68
N LEU A 119 3.35 5.46 20.85
CA LEU A 119 4.01 6.72 20.53
C LEU A 119 4.26 7.53 21.79
N ALA A 120 5.40 8.23 21.84
CA ALA A 120 5.67 9.18 22.90
C ALA A 120 4.57 10.25 22.97
N ALA A 121 4.28 10.77 24.17
CA ALA A 121 3.19 11.71 24.37
C ALA A 121 3.22 12.93 23.42
N GLN A 122 4.42 13.40 23.05
CA GLN A 122 4.64 14.51 22.12
C GLN A 122 4.23 14.19 20.67
N ALA A 123 4.26 12.92 20.28
CA ALA A 123 3.88 12.45 18.95
C ALA A 123 2.40 12.03 18.86
N GLN A 124 1.68 12.02 19.98
CA GLN A 124 0.25 11.75 20.02
C GLN A 124 -0.58 13.04 19.84
N ALA A 125 -1.87 12.89 19.53
CA ALA A 125 -2.80 14.01 19.39
C ALA A 125 -2.81 14.91 20.63
N GLY A 126 -2.65 16.22 20.44
CA GLY A 126 -2.52 17.20 21.54
C GLY A 126 -1.15 17.24 22.22
N GLY A 127 -0.20 16.39 21.80
CA GLY A 127 1.17 16.38 22.29
C GLY A 127 1.25 16.23 23.82
N ALA A 128 2.14 17.03 24.42
CA ALA A 128 2.33 17.12 25.87
C ALA A 128 1.54 18.26 26.53
N ALA A 129 0.51 18.79 25.87
CA ALA A 129 -0.30 19.86 26.46
C ALA A 129 -1.00 19.40 27.74
N PRO A 130 -1.28 20.31 28.70
CA PRO A 130 -2.09 20.00 29.86
C PRO A 130 -3.43 19.38 29.44
N TYR A 131 -3.87 18.32 30.12
CA TYR A 131 -5.09 17.56 29.84
C TYR A 131 -5.13 16.78 28.52
N ALA A 132 -4.11 16.84 27.66
CA ALA A 132 -4.10 16.12 26.38
C ALA A 132 -4.27 14.60 26.58
N GLN A 133 -3.59 14.02 27.57
CA GLN A 133 -3.76 12.59 27.89
C GLN A 133 -5.19 12.25 28.30
N SER A 134 -5.79 13.05 29.20
CA SER A 134 -7.17 12.81 29.66
C SER A 134 -8.18 12.96 28.52
N LEU A 135 -7.95 13.88 27.59
CA LEU A 135 -8.76 14.01 26.37
C LEU A 135 -8.59 12.80 25.44
N ARG A 136 -7.35 12.34 25.23
CA ARG A 136 -7.07 11.14 24.44
C ARG A 136 -7.75 9.90 25.00
N GLN A 137 -7.73 9.74 26.33
CA GLN A 137 -8.39 8.65 27.03
C GLN A 137 -9.92 8.76 26.95
N GLY A 138 -10.46 9.96 27.19
CA GLY A 138 -11.90 10.23 27.13
C GLY A 138 -12.48 9.97 25.75
N TRP A 139 -11.73 10.26 24.68
CA TRP A 139 -12.12 9.96 23.31
C TRP A 139 -11.62 8.61 22.79
N ARG A 140 -10.93 7.82 23.62
CA ARG A 140 -10.28 6.55 23.24
C ARG A 140 -9.43 6.66 21.97
N ILE A 141 -8.84 7.83 21.71
CA ILE A 141 -7.89 8.07 20.62
C ILE A 141 -6.43 7.96 21.09
N GLU A 142 -6.22 7.66 22.38
CA GLU A 142 -4.89 7.39 22.91
C GLU A 142 -4.28 6.22 22.13
N ASP A 143 -3.04 6.42 21.68
CA ASP A 143 -2.30 5.35 21.06
C ASP A 143 -1.93 4.32 22.13
N THR A 144 -2.37 3.08 21.93
CA THR A 144 -2.07 1.95 22.81
C THR A 144 -0.97 1.05 22.26
N GLY A 145 -0.50 1.32 21.04
CA GLY A 145 0.53 0.56 20.36
C GLY A 145 0.33 0.54 18.84
N ILE A 146 1.45 0.36 18.14
CA ILE A 146 1.46 0.15 16.69
C ILE A 146 1.45 -1.35 16.45
N LEU A 147 0.51 -1.84 15.64
CA LEU A 147 0.52 -3.21 15.15
C LEU A 147 1.08 -3.25 13.73
N ALA A 148 2.08 -4.08 13.50
CA ALA A 148 2.59 -4.38 12.17
C ALA A 148 2.23 -5.80 11.74
N GLY A 149 1.49 -5.93 10.63
CA GLY A 149 1.26 -7.21 9.95
C GLY A 149 2.33 -7.41 8.87
N HIS A 150 3.09 -8.50 8.97
CA HIS A 150 4.18 -8.86 8.05
C HIS A 150 3.82 -10.09 7.24
N VAL A 151 3.86 -9.97 5.91
CA VAL A 151 3.67 -11.09 4.98
C VAL A 151 5.00 -11.36 4.28
N ALA A 152 5.47 -12.59 4.38
CA ALA A 152 6.64 -13.08 3.67
C ALA A 152 6.21 -14.15 2.66
N VAL A 153 6.71 -14.04 1.43
CA VAL A 153 6.50 -15.02 0.36
C VAL A 153 7.87 -15.51 -0.08
N ALA A 154 8.13 -16.80 0.16
CA ALA A 154 9.33 -17.47 -0.32
C ALA A 154 9.01 -18.38 -1.52
N PRO A 155 9.99 -18.77 -2.34
CA PRO A 155 9.78 -19.81 -3.34
C PRO A 155 9.77 -21.20 -2.66
N TRP A 156 8.95 -22.10 -3.20
CA TRP A 156 8.72 -23.46 -2.68
C TRP A 156 10.05 -24.22 -2.47
N PRO A 157 10.32 -24.80 -1.28
CA PRO A 157 11.59 -25.49 -0.98
C PRO A 157 11.86 -26.72 -1.86
N GLY A 158 10.80 -27.39 -2.33
CA GLY A 158 10.88 -28.55 -3.22
C GLY A 158 11.21 -28.22 -4.67
N LEU A 159 11.46 -26.95 -5.03
CA LEU A 159 12.12 -26.65 -6.29
C LEU A 159 13.53 -27.27 -6.22
N PRO A 160 13.89 -28.21 -7.11
CA PRO A 160 15.23 -28.78 -7.11
C PRO A 160 16.24 -27.64 -7.21
N PRO A 161 17.31 -27.64 -6.40
CA PRO A 161 18.37 -26.65 -6.56
C PRO A 161 18.84 -26.73 -8.00
N GLY A 162 18.74 -25.61 -8.73
CA GLY A 162 19.40 -25.50 -10.03
C GLY A 162 20.89 -25.82 -9.86
N PRO A 163 21.57 -26.36 -10.89
CA PRO A 163 23.00 -26.61 -10.81
C PRO A 163 23.69 -25.34 -10.29
N ALA A 164 24.59 -25.51 -9.31
CA ALA A 164 25.29 -24.41 -8.64
C ALA A 164 25.69 -23.37 -9.67
N ALA A 165 25.16 -22.16 -9.53
CA ALA A 165 25.37 -21.09 -10.48
C ALA A 165 26.88 -20.83 -10.56
N SER A 166 27.53 -21.37 -11.58
CA SER A 166 28.64 -20.63 -12.17
C SER A 166 28.07 -19.26 -12.54
N PRO A 167 28.80 -18.16 -12.33
CA PRO A 167 28.35 -16.82 -12.72
C PRO A 167 28.37 -16.66 -14.24
N SER A 168 27.77 -17.60 -14.97
CA SER A 168 27.55 -17.50 -16.39
C SER A 168 26.30 -16.66 -16.60
N ALA A 169 26.50 -15.51 -17.25
CA ALA A 169 25.44 -14.66 -17.74
C ALA A 169 24.53 -15.49 -18.68
N GLY A 170 23.41 -15.98 -18.15
CA GLY A 170 22.52 -16.86 -18.88
C GLY A 170 21.17 -16.98 -18.18
N LEU A 171 20.17 -17.45 -18.93
CA LEU A 171 18.78 -17.48 -18.48
C LEU A 171 18.53 -18.35 -17.23
N ASN A 172 19.47 -19.25 -16.90
CA ASN A 172 19.41 -20.08 -15.69
C ASN A 172 19.55 -19.26 -14.39
N TYR A 173 20.16 -18.08 -14.44
CA TYR A 173 20.28 -17.18 -13.29
C TYR A 173 18.89 -16.86 -12.69
N PHE A 174 17.91 -16.58 -13.56
CA PHE A 174 16.54 -16.25 -13.16
C PHE A 174 15.79 -17.44 -12.54
N ASP A 175 16.19 -18.67 -12.87
CA ASP A 175 15.59 -19.91 -12.35
C ASP A 175 16.21 -20.32 -11.00
N SER A 176 17.50 -20.01 -10.80
CA SER A 176 18.22 -20.35 -9.55
C SER A 176 17.98 -19.36 -8.41
N GLN A 177 17.52 -18.15 -8.71
CA GLN A 177 17.43 -17.09 -7.72
C GLN A 177 16.22 -17.30 -6.79
N ARG A 178 16.51 -17.54 -5.50
CA ARG A 178 15.49 -17.66 -4.44
C ARG A 178 15.31 -16.32 -3.73
N LEU A 179 14.38 -15.50 -4.23
CA LEU A 179 14.04 -14.22 -3.60
C LEU A 179 12.91 -14.39 -2.60
N VAL A 180 13.11 -13.94 -1.36
CA VAL A 180 12.04 -13.82 -0.37
C VAL A 180 11.47 -12.42 -0.43
N LEU A 181 10.20 -12.29 -0.79
CA LEU A 181 9.49 -11.02 -0.76
C LEU A 181 8.93 -10.80 0.63
N ARG A 182 9.16 -9.63 1.21
CA ARG A 182 8.61 -9.23 2.51
C ARG A 182 7.86 -7.92 2.37
N ARG A 183 6.60 -7.88 2.81
CA ARG A 183 5.79 -6.68 2.89
C ARG A 183 5.24 -6.54 4.30
N HIS A 184 5.05 -5.30 4.73
CA HIS A 184 4.48 -5.02 6.04
C HIS A 184 3.57 -3.80 5.97
N THR A 185 2.59 -3.77 6.86
CA THR A 185 1.72 -2.62 7.08
C THR A 185 1.60 -2.40 8.57
N ALA A 186 1.85 -1.17 9.01
CA ALA A 186 1.74 -0.75 10.40
C ALA A 186 0.50 0.14 10.57
N ILE A 187 -0.31 -0.15 11.57
CA ILE A 187 -1.49 0.63 11.94
C ILE A 187 -1.51 0.89 13.44
N LEU A 188 -2.09 2.00 13.86
CA LEU A 188 -2.41 2.24 15.26
C LEU A 188 -3.55 1.31 15.66
N ALA A 189 -3.36 0.51 16.70
CA ALA A 189 -4.36 -0.42 17.18
C ALA A 189 -5.26 0.25 18.22
N GLY A 190 -6.57 0.04 18.12
CA GLY A 190 -7.54 0.40 19.16
C GLY A 190 -7.84 1.90 19.34
N ALA A 191 -7.19 2.79 18.59
CA ALA A 191 -7.41 4.24 18.69
C ALA A 191 -8.63 4.69 17.85
N GLY A 192 -9.58 5.36 18.50
CA GLY A 192 -10.68 6.10 17.85
C GLY A 192 -11.79 5.25 17.22
N HIS A 193 -11.82 3.95 17.49
CA HIS A 193 -12.84 3.05 16.94
C HIS A 193 -14.09 2.99 17.83
N ALA A 194 -15.26 3.20 17.23
CA ALA A 194 -16.57 2.89 17.80
C ALA A 194 -17.26 1.82 16.94
N PRO A 195 -17.97 0.84 17.55
CA PRO A 195 -18.64 -0.22 16.81
C PRO A 195 -19.85 0.27 15.98
N ASP A 196 -20.44 1.41 16.38
CA ASP A 196 -21.57 2.05 15.74
C ASP A 196 -21.62 3.55 16.11
N ASP A 197 -22.51 4.29 15.44
CA ASP A 197 -22.69 5.72 15.65
C ASP A 197 -23.16 6.06 17.07
N ALA A 198 -23.99 5.20 17.67
CA ALA A 198 -24.51 5.43 19.01
C ALA A 198 -23.37 5.35 20.05
N ALA A 199 -22.47 4.38 19.91
CA ALA A 199 -21.29 4.24 20.73
C ALA A 199 -20.31 5.40 20.52
N ALA A 200 -20.17 5.89 19.29
CA ALA A 200 -19.36 7.10 19.01
C ALA A 200 -19.94 8.33 19.73
N GLN A 201 -21.26 8.50 19.70
CA GLN A 201 -21.94 9.60 20.38
C GLN A 201 -21.83 9.52 21.90
N GLN A 202 -22.05 8.33 22.48
CA GLN A 202 -21.91 8.11 23.92
C GLN A 202 -20.49 8.43 24.39
N LEU A 203 -19.48 8.04 23.61
CA LEU A 203 -18.08 8.33 23.89
C LEU A 203 -17.77 9.82 23.81
N LEU A 204 -18.29 10.52 22.79
CA LEU A 204 -18.11 11.96 22.65
C LEU A 204 -18.82 12.74 23.78
N ALA A 205 -20.07 12.39 24.09
CA ALA A 205 -20.86 13.00 25.15
C ALA A 205 -20.26 12.77 26.55
N GLY A 206 -19.70 11.58 26.80
CA GLY A 206 -19.09 11.22 28.07
C GLY A 206 -17.76 11.92 28.36
N SER A 207 -17.16 12.59 27.38
CA SER A 207 -15.87 13.27 27.58
C SER A 207 -16.04 14.58 28.36
N ALA A 208 -15.83 14.48 29.68
CA ALA A 208 -16.00 15.59 30.62
C ALA A 208 -15.15 16.83 30.28
N LEU A 209 -13.90 16.61 29.84
CA LEU A 209 -12.96 17.70 29.53
C LEU A 209 -13.15 18.29 28.14
N ALA A 210 -13.74 17.53 27.21
CA ALA A 210 -13.98 18.03 25.86
C ALA A 210 -15.25 18.88 25.81
N TRP A 211 -16.38 18.29 26.19
CA TRP A 211 -17.70 18.89 26.00
C TRP A 211 -18.59 18.76 27.23
N GLY A 212 -18.49 17.66 27.99
CA GLY A 212 -19.41 17.34 29.08
C GLY A 212 -19.61 18.48 30.07
N LYS A 213 -18.53 19.04 30.63
CA LYS A 213 -18.63 20.16 31.58
C LYS A 213 -19.26 21.42 31.00
N SER A 214 -18.92 21.76 29.76
CA SER A 214 -19.47 22.93 29.07
C SER A 214 -20.94 22.73 28.71
N ALA A 215 -21.32 21.52 28.31
CA ALA A 215 -22.69 21.11 28.03
C ALA A 215 -23.52 21.14 29.32
N ASP A 216 -23.04 20.54 30.41
CA ASP A 216 -23.72 20.53 31.71
C ASP A 216 -23.96 21.95 32.23
N ALA A 217 -22.97 22.84 32.14
CA ALA A 217 -23.12 24.24 32.51
C ALA A 217 -24.17 24.96 31.63
N SER A 218 -24.17 24.69 30.32
CA SER A 218 -25.14 25.27 29.38
C SER A 218 -26.55 24.74 29.63
N TYR A 219 -26.72 23.45 29.93
CA TYR A 219 -27.99 22.83 30.27
C TYR A 219 -28.53 23.36 31.59
N ALA A 220 -27.69 23.47 32.62
CA ALA A 220 -28.09 24.04 33.90
C ALA A 220 -28.59 25.48 33.76
N LEU A 221 -27.88 26.30 32.96
CA LEU A 221 -28.31 27.67 32.67
C LEU A 221 -29.60 27.69 31.83
N GLY A 222 -29.68 26.86 30.79
CA GLY A 222 -30.86 26.76 29.94
C GLY A 222 -32.12 26.31 30.70
N ALA A 223 -31.98 25.37 31.64
CA ALA A 223 -33.07 24.93 32.51
C ALA A 223 -33.56 26.06 33.43
N GLN A 224 -32.66 26.88 33.96
CA GLN A 224 -33.03 28.04 34.77
C GLN A 224 -33.79 29.08 33.93
N VAL A 225 -33.32 29.37 32.72
CA VAL A 225 -34.01 30.30 31.80
C VAL A 225 -35.37 29.76 31.39
N ALA A 226 -35.46 28.47 31.04
CA ALA A 226 -36.72 27.83 30.66
C ALA A 226 -37.74 27.88 31.80
N ALA A 227 -37.31 27.62 33.04
CA ALA A 227 -38.17 27.73 34.22
C ALA A 227 -38.68 29.17 34.44
N ALA A 228 -37.82 30.17 34.22
CA ALA A 228 -38.21 31.57 34.35
C ALA A 228 -39.16 32.03 33.22
N MET A 229 -38.98 31.52 32.00
CA MET A 229 -39.72 31.95 30.80
C MET A 229 -41.00 31.15 30.53
N VAL A 230 -41.27 30.06 31.26
CA VAL A 230 -42.40 29.15 30.97
C VAL A 230 -43.75 29.86 30.80
N ARG A 231 -44.03 30.89 31.60
CA ARG A 231 -45.28 31.68 31.51
C ARG A 231 -45.31 32.59 30.29
N VAL A 232 -44.16 33.14 29.91
CA VAL A 232 -44.00 33.98 28.73
C VAL A 232 -44.13 33.12 27.47
N ASP A 233 -43.43 31.99 27.43
CA ASP A 233 -43.45 31.06 26.29
C ASP A 233 -44.85 30.44 26.08
N ALA A 234 -45.59 30.17 27.17
CA ALA A 234 -46.96 29.68 27.10
C ALA A 234 -47.90 30.66 26.40
N ALA A 235 -47.74 31.97 26.63
CA ALA A 235 -48.56 32.99 25.97
C ALA A 235 -48.32 33.07 24.45
N TRP A 236 -47.13 32.63 24.00
CA TRP A 236 -46.74 32.59 22.58
C TRP A 236 -46.81 31.20 21.96
N ASN A 237 -47.32 30.21 22.70
CA ASN A 237 -47.38 28.80 22.29
C ASN A 237 -46.03 28.26 21.77
N ARG A 238 -44.91 28.69 22.37
CA ARG A 238 -43.58 28.20 22.03
C ARG A 238 -43.34 26.81 22.64
N SER A 239 -42.73 25.93 21.87
CA SER A 239 -42.28 24.61 22.34
C SER A 239 -41.15 24.74 23.37
N ALA A 240 -41.09 23.80 24.31
CA ALA A 240 -40.00 23.73 25.28
C ALA A 240 -38.63 23.60 24.59
N PRO A 241 -37.57 24.19 25.16
CA PRO A 241 -36.23 24.04 24.61
C PRO A 241 -35.77 22.58 24.64
N VAL A 242 -35.11 22.15 23.54
CA VAL A 242 -34.50 20.83 23.43
C VAL A 242 -33.04 20.94 23.84
N PHE A 243 -32.65 20.19 24.86
CA PHE A 243 -31.27 20.17 25.37
C PHE A 243 -30.42 19.05 24.75
N ASP A 244 -31.03 18.11 24.05
CA ASP A 244 -30.30 17.08 23.33
C ASP A 244 -29.74 17.63 22.01
N TRP A 245 -28.51 18.14 22.06
CA TRP A 245 -27.83 18.69 20.89
C TRP A 245 -27.13 17.62 20.04
N LEU A 246 -26.91 16.41 20.57
CA LEU A 246 -26.08 15.39 19.91
C LEU A 246 -26.94 14.36 19.15
N ALA A 247 -28.07 13.92 19.71
CA ALA A 247 -28.93 12.93 19.05
C ALA A 247 -29.46 13.36 17.66
N PRO A 248 -29.75 14.66 17.38
CA PRO A 248 -30.15 15.09 16.04
C PRO A 248 -29.11 14.80 14.94
N TRP A 249 -27.85 14.59 15.32
CA TRP A 249 -26.75 14.25 14.42
C TRP A 249 -26.49 12.74 14.31
N ALA A 250 -27.23 11.90 15.04
CA ALA A 250 -27.08 10.45 14.98
C ALA A 250 -27.42 9.94 13.57
N GLY A 251 -26.51 9.19 12.96
CA GLY A 251 -26.67 8.66 11.61
C GLY A 251 -26.70 9.70 10.50
N ARG A 252 -26.42 10.99 10.79
CA ARG A 252 -26.30 12.03 9.77
C ARG A 252 -24.85 12.16 9.32
N VAL A 253 -24.54 11.52 8.20
CA VAL A 253 -23.29 11.75 7.46
C VAL A 253 -23.55 12.86 6.44
N PRO A 254 -22.65 13.85 6.27
CA PRO A 254 -22.83 14.86 5.23
C PRO A 254 -22.97 14.21 3.84
N ASP A 255 -24.03 14.58 3.09
CA ASP A 255 -24.39 14.07 1.75
C ASP A 255 -23.21 13.80 0.79
N PRO A 256 -22.16 14.64 0.69
CA PRO A 256 -21.04 14.37 -0.22
C PRO A 256 -20.28 13.04 0.05
N HIS A 257 -20.41 12.44 1.24
CA HIS A 257 -19.78 11.17 1.58
C HIS A 257 -20.65 9.93 1.30
N LEU A 258 -21.95 10.11 1.03
CA LEU A 258 -22.86 9.00 0.72
C LEU A 258 -22.95 8.72 -0.79
N HIS A 259 -22.61 9.70 -1.63
CA HIS A 259 -22.71 9.57 -3.09
C HIS A 259 -21.47 8.93 -3.75
N SER A 260 -20.36 8.74 -3.03
CA SER A 260 -19.15 8.15 -3.60
C SER A 260 -19.17 6.61 -3.71
N GLU A 261 -20.18 5.93 -3.16
CA GLU A 261 -20.25 4.45 -3.18
C GLU A 261 -21.22 3.88 -4.23
N ILE A 262 -21.97 4.70 -4.97
CA ILE A 262 -23.01 4.20 -5.90
C ILE A 262 -22.59 4.27 -7.39
N GLU A 263 -21.46 4.88 -7.75
CA GLU A 263 -21.07 5.07 -9.16
C GLU A 263 -20.12 4.02 -9.78
N THR A 264 -19.87 2.88 -9.13
CA THR A 264 -19.16 1.76 -9.76
C THR A 264 -19.89 0.44 -9.59
N GLU A 265 -21.09 0.34 -10.15
CA GLU A 265 -21.58 -0.91 -10.75
C GLU A 265 -22.76 -0.61 -11.69
N ALA A 266 -22.44 -0.43 -12.97
CA ALA A 266 -23.39 -0.65 -14.06
C ALA A 266 -22.62 -1.34 -15.21
N PRO A 267 -23.26 -2.31 -15.88
CA PRO A 267 -22.63 -3.41 -16.63
C PRO A 267 -21.90 -3.01 -17.91
#